data_AF-A0A2A4NX01-F1
#
_entry.id   AF-A0A2A4NX01-F1
#
_cell.length_a   1.000
_cell.length_b   1.000
_cell.length_c   1.000
_cell.angle_alpha   90.00
_cell.angle_beta   90.00
_cell.angle_gamma   90.00
#
_symmetry.space_group_name_H-M   'P 1'
#
loop_
_entity.id
_entity.type
_entity.pdbx_description
1 polymer ?
#
loop_
_entity_poly.entity_id
_entity_poly.type
_entity_poly.pdbx_seq_one_letter_code
_entity_poly.pdbx_strand_id
1 'polypeptide(L)'
;MSYLGNFFIAIDQLGNVMAGGNPDNTISSRVGYYNSHNYFKNNTPWQWRLFEQIIDASFYPVDGPSHCHEAYYNDAGEVFDPGTNDFLIFLAGCIIIPSCILIALLLYTLFVFGLVSPRKINRNSKVKSRLKTAKAKLNGTLHELKEHPVKIDLEILEKALATQIISDLLVARIKGMLGLKD
;
A
#
# COMPACT_ATOMS: atom_id res chain seq x y z
N MET A 1 -13.06 9.72 0.39
CA MET A 1 -13.49 8.32 0.20
C MET A 1 -14.87 8.18 0.83
N SER A 2 -15.71 7.24 0.35
CA SER A 2 -17.01 6.98 0.99
C SER A 2 -16.81 6.17 2.27
N TYR A 3 -17.71 6.34 3.25
CA TYR A 3 -17.70 5.57 4.50
C TYR A 3 -17.67 4.06 4.26
N LEU A 4 -18.38 3.60 3.22
CA LEU A 4 -18.42 2.20 2.81
C LEU A 4 -17.03 1.68 2.41
N GLY A 5 -16.23 2.49 1.70
CA GLY A 5 -14.86 2.12 1.33
C GLY A 5 -13.95 1.99 2.55
N ASN A 6 -14.05 2.91 3.50
CA ASN A 6 -13.28 2.85 4.75
C ASN A 6 -13.65 1.61 5.58
N PHE A 7 -14.93 1.24 5.58
CA PHE A 7 -15.40 0.04 6.28
C PHE A 7 -14.75 -1.24 5.73
N PHE A 8 -14.70 -1.40 4.40
CA PHE A 8 -14.03 -2.56 3.79
C PHE A 8 -12.52 -2.56 3.99
N ILE A 9 -11.87 -1.39 3.97
CA ILE A 9 -10.44 -1.26 4.31
C ILE A 9 -10.19 -1.73 5.74
N ALA A 10 -11.04 -1.33 6.70
CA ALA A 10 -10.90 -1.74 8.09
C ALA A 10 -11.10 -3.26 8.29
N ILE A 11 -12.00 -3.89 7.53
CA ILE A 11 -12.16 -5.36 7.53
C ILE A 11 -10.89 -6.05 6.99
N ASP A 12 -10.34 -5.53 5.90
CA ASP A 12 -9.10 -6.06 5.31
C ASP A 12 -7.92 -5.93 6.30
N GLN A 13 -7.76 -4.75 6.91
CA GLN A 13 -6.77 -4.50 7.97
C GLN A 13 -6.96 -5.44 9.18
N LEU A 14 -8.20 -5.69 9.62
CA LEU A 14 -8.47 -6.67 10.68
C LEU A 14 -8.00 -8.07 10.29
N GLY A 15 -8.29 -8.51 9.07
CA GLY A 15 -7.81 -9.79 8.55
C GLY A 15 -6.27 -9.85 8.54
N ASN A 16 -5.61 -8.75 8.18
CA ASN A 16 -4.16 -8.67 8.20
C ASN A 16 -3.59 -8.83 9.61
N VAL A 17 -4.17 -8.14 10.61
CA VAL A 17 -3.80 -8.26 12.02
C VAL A 17 -3.98 -9.68 12.53
N MET A 18 -5.11 -10.31 12.20
CA MET A 18 -5.34 -11.70 12.58
C MET A 18 -4.26 -12.63 12.02
N ALA A 19 -3.76 -12.35 10.82
CA ALA A 19 -2.63 -13.05 10.21
C ALA A 19 -1.23 -12.51 10.64
N GLY A 20 -1.15 -11.78 11.75
CA GLY A 20 0.09 -11.26 12.32
C GLY A 20 0.74 -10.09 11.57
N GLY A 21 -0.01 -9.40 10.72
CA GLY A 21 0.44 -8.20 10.00
C GLY A 21 0.22 -6.90 10.79
N ASN A 22 0.74 -5.79 10.23
CA ASN A 22 0.55 -4.45 10.80
C ASN A 22 -0.92 -3.97 10.62
N PRO A 23 -1.58 -3.43 11.67
CA PRO A 23 -2.94 -2.89 11.59
C PRO A 23 -3.15 -1.75 10.59
N ASP A 24 -2.11 -0.98 10.26
CA ASP A 24 -2.20 0.12 9.30
C ASP A 24 -2.18 -0.39 7.84
N ASN A 25 -1.85 -1.67 7.64
CA ASN A 25 -1.71 -2.28 6.32
C ASN A 25 -2.87 -3.22 6.02
N THR A 26 -3.36 -3.14 4.79
CA THR A 26 -4.26 -4.15 4.23
C THR A 26 -3.54 -5.48 3.95
N ILE A 27 -4.27 -6.59 3.86
CA ILE A 27 -3.67 -7.87 3.42
C ILE A 27 -3.14 -7.71 2.00
N SER A 28 -3.91 -7.04 1.13
CA SER A 28 -3.53 -6.79 -0.26
C SER A 28 -2.23 -5.98 -0.36
N SER A 29 -2.03 -4.96 0.47
CA SER A 29 -0.76 -4.22 0.51
C SER A 29 0.40 -5.03 1.07
N ARG A 30 0.15 -5.89 2.07
CA ARG A 30 1.16 -6.81 2.61
C ARG A 30 1.59 -7.86 1.58
N VAL A 31 0.64 -8.46 0.86
CA VAL A 31 0.91 -9.36 -0.26
C VAL A 31 1.68 -8.64 -1.36
N GLY A 32 1.27 -7.40 -1.69
CA GLY A 32 1.99 -6.55 -2.63
C GLY A 32 3.41 -6.25 -2.18
N TYR A 33 3.64 -5.97 -0.90
CA TYR A 33 4.98 -5.75 -0.32
C TYR A 33 5.88 -7.00 -0.46
N TYR A 34 5.37 -8.20 -0.14
CA TYR A 34 6.15 -9.42 -0.27
C TYR A 34 6.50 -9.79 -1.71
N ASN A 35 5.67 -9.41 -2.69
CA ASN A 35 5.93 -9.65 -4.11
C ASN A 35 6.66 -8.49 -4.82
N SER A 36 6.64 -7.27 -4.28
CA SER A 36 7.25 -6.07 -4.91
C SER A 36 8.50 -5.54 -4.21
N HIS A 37 8.64 -5.70 -2.90
CA HIS A 37 9.69 -5.07 -2.09
C HIS A 37 10.66 -6.03 -1.38
N ASN A 38 10.31 -7.30 -1.19
CA ASN A 38 11.15 -8.29 -0.49
C ASN A 38 11.60 -9.43 -1.42
N TYR A 39 12.75 -10.12 -1.28
CA TYR A 39 14.03 -10.00 -0.56
C TYR A 39 14.92 -11.00 -1.31
N PHE A 40 15.96 -10.56 -2.01
CA PHE A 40 16.58 -11.29 -3.14
C PHE A 40 15.57 -11.56 -4.27
N LYS A 41 15.91 -11.11 -5.48
CA LYS A 41 15.07 -11.13 -6.70
C LYS A 41 14.45 -12.50 -7.08
N ASN A 42 14.76 -13.58 -6.35
CA ASN A 42 14.35 -14.96 -6.61
C ASN A 42 13.78 -15.74 -5.40
N ASN A 43 13.63 -15.17 -4.20
CA ASN A 43 13.30 -15.96 -2.99
C ASN A 43 11.93 -15.71 -2.35
N THR A 44 11.03 -14.97 -3.01
CA THR A 44 9.65 -14.83 -2.51
C THR A 44 8.99 -16.20 -2.39
N PRO A 45 8.51 -16.60 -1.19
CA PRO A 45 7.79 -17.85 -1.01
C PRO A 45 6.61 -17.93 -1.99
N TRP A 46 6.41 -19.10 -2.60
CA TRP A 46 5.40 -19.30 -3.63
C TRP A 46 3.98 -19.00 -3.13
N GLN A 47 3.74 -19.14 -1.82
CA GLN A 47 2.47 -18.84 -1.17
C GLN A 47 2.05 -17.39 -1.39
N TRP A 48 2.98 -16.43 -1.26
CA TRP A 48 2.68 -15.01 -1.47
C TRP A 48 2.35 -14.70 -2.94
N ARG A 49 2.97 -15.40 -3.88
CA ARG A 49 2.64 -15.28 -5.31
C ARG A 49 1.26 -15.85 -5.60
N LEU A 50 0.91 -16.98 -4.98
CA LEU A 50 -0.43 -17.55 -5.09
C LEU A 50 -1.49 -16.60 -4.51
N PHE A 51 -1.22 -16.00 -3.35
CA PHE A 51 -2.13 -15.01 -2.75
C PHE A 51 -2.31 -13.79 -3.64
N GLU A 52 -1.24 -13.26 -4.24
CA GLU A 52 -1.33 -12.16 -5.21
C GLU A 52 -2.23 -12.53 -6.39
N GLN A 53 -2.03 -13.72 -6.99
CA GLN A 53 -2.86 -14.19 -8.09
C GLN A 53 -4.34 -14.31 -7.72
N ILE A 54 -4.64 -14.88 -6.55
CA ILE A 54 -6.02 -15.04 -6.07
C ILE A 54 -6.69 -13.68 -5.84
N ILE A 55 -6.00 -12.77 -5.14
CA ILE A 55 -6.54 -11.45 -4.81
C ILE A 55 -6.71 -10.62 -6.08
N ASP A 56 -5.68 -10.54 -6.93
CA ASP A 56 -5.75 -9.79 -8.19
C ASP A 56 -6.86 -10.31 -9.12
N ALA A 57 -7.03 -11.63 -9.21
CA ALA A 57 -8.13 -12.22 -9.97
C ALA A 57 -9.49 -11.84 -9.37
N SER A 58 -9.62 -11.89 -8.04
CA SER A 58 -10.88 -11.59 -7.34
C SER A 58 -11.31 -10.13 -7.52
N PHE A 59 -10.35 -9.20 -7.51
CA PHE A 59 -10.60 -7.76 -7.63
C PHE A 59 -10.56 -7.23 -9.07
N TYR A 60 -10.15 -8.04 -10.05
CA TYR A 60 -10.06 -7.65 -11.46
C TYR A 60 -11.29 -6.89 -11.98
N PRO A 61 -12.55 -7.31 -11.70
CA PRO A 61 -13.71 -6.66 -12.28
C PRO A 61 -13.92 -5.20 -11.84
N VAL A 62 -13.30 -4.78 -10.73
CA VAL A 62 -13.40 -3.41 -10.21
C VAL A 62 -12.08 -2.66 -10.34
N ASP A 63 -10.98 -3.26 -9.92
CA ASP A 63 -9.70 -2.56 -9.82
C ASP A 63 -8.78 -2.81 -11.02
N GLY A 64 -9.09 -3.79 -11.86
CA GLY A 64 -8.25 -4.18 -12.99
C GLY A 64 -7.01 -4.97 -12.55
N PRO A 65 -5.96 -5.03 -13.39
CA PRO A 65 -4.78 -5.83 -13.08
C PRO A 65 -3.93 -5.22 -11.97
N SER A 66 -3.19 -6.07 -11.24
CA SER A 66 -2.16 -5.67 -10.26
C SER A 66 -2.73 -4.93 -9.04
N HIS A 67 -3.85 -5.42 -8.49
CA HIS A 67 -4.50 -4.84 -7.31
C HIS A 67 -3.56 -4.80 -6.10
N CYS A 68 -2.89 -5.90 -5.76
CA CYS A 68 -1.99 -5.99 -4.61
C CYS A 68 -0.83 -5.01 -4.72
N HIS A 69 -0.25 -4.88 -5.92
CA HIS A 69 0.83 -3.94 -6.19
C HIS A 69 0.38 -2.47 -6.05
N GLU A 70 -0.85 -2.14 -6.46
CA GLU A 70 -1.40 -0.80 -6.21
C GLU A 70 -1.73 -0.55 -4.74
N ALA A 71 -2.23 -1.56 -4.04
CA ALA A 71 -2.48 -1.49 -2.60
C ALA A 71 -1.18 -1.20 -1.84
N TYR A 72 -0.10 -1.91 -2.18
CA TYR A 72 1.23 -1.66 -1.62
C TYR A 72 1.64 -0.18 -1.73
N TYR A 73 1.48 0.43 -2.91
CA TYR A 73 1.84 1.84 -3.06
C TYR A 73 0.87 2.84 -2.41
N ASN A 74 -0.33 2.41 -2.03
CA ASN A 74 -1.23 3.25 -1.25
C ASN A 74 -0.81 3.26 0.23
N ASP A 75 -0.17 2.18 0.69
CA ASP A 75 0.31 1.97 2.07
C ASP A 75 1.85 2.11 2.19
N ALA A 76 2.54 2.63 1.16
CA ALA A 76 4.01 2.66 1.07
C ALA A 76 4.73 3.53 2.12
N GLY A 77 3.99 4.17 3.04
CA GLY A 77 4.54 4.90 4.18
C GLY A 77 4.44 4.14 5.50
N GLU A 78 3.83 2.96 5.50
CA GLU A 78 3.60 2.17 6.70
C GLU A 78 4.69 1.12 6.92
N VAL A 79 4.85 0.68 8.17
CA VAL A 79 5.83 -0.34 8.53
C VAL A 79 5.26 -1.71 8.19
N PHE A 80 5.84 -2.41 7.22
CA PHE A 80 5.50 -3.81 6.98
C PHE A 80 6.25 -4.73 7.96
N ASP A 81 5.68 -5.90 8.24
CA ASP A 81 6.23 -6.82 9.22
C ASP A 81 7.63 -7.34 8.82
N PRO A 82 8.56 -7.48 9.79
CA PRO A 82 9.96 -7.82 9.51
C PRO A 82 10.16 -9.29 9.12
N GLY A 83 9.09 -10.10 9.12
CA GLY A 83 9.16 -11.50 8.74
C GLY A 83 7.85 -12.22 9.01
N THR A 84 7.58 -13.21 8.18
CA THR A 84 6.47 -14.15 8.33
C THR A 84 7.02 -15.53 8.66
N ASN A 85 6.21 -16.36 9.32
CA ASN A 85 6.49 -17.78 9.48
C ASN A 85 5.37 -18.61 8.82
N ASP A 86 5.58 -19.92 8.68
CA ASP A 86 4.62 -20.80 7.99
C ASP A 86 3.23 -20.80 8.62
N PHE A 87 3.15 -20.65 9.95
CA PHE A 87 1.88 -20.58 10.67
C PHE A 87 1.09 -19.30 10.33
N LEU A 88 1.76 -18.15 10.26
CA LEU A 88 1.14 -16.88 9.86
C LEU A 88 0.74 -16.88 8.39
N ILE A 89 1.54 -17.50 7.50
CA ILE A 89 1.18 -17.70 6.09
C ILE A 89 -0.06 -18.58 5.98
N PHE A 90 -0.13 -19.67 6.76
CA PHE A 90 -1.31 -20.53 6.81
C PHE A 90 -2.55 -19.74 7.26
N LEU A 91 -2.44 -18.94 8.32
CA LEU A 91 -3.53 -18.12 8.82
C LEU A 91 -3.98 -17.05 7.80
N ALA A 92 -3.03 -16.41 7.11
CA ALA A 92 -3.32 -15.52 5.98
C ALA A 92 -4.09 -16.26 4.89
N GLY A 93 -3.67 -17.48 4.52
CA GLY A 93 -4.37 -18.31 3.55
C GLY A 93 -5.81 -18.65 3.96
N CYS A 94 -6.03 -18.98 5.24
CA CYS A 94 -7.36 -19.24 5.81
C CYS A 94 -8.28 -18.01 5.76
N ILE A 95 -7.74 -16.80 5.68
CA ILE A 95 -8.52 -15.56 5.56
C ILE A 95 -8.70 -15.19 4.09
N ILE A 96 -7.62 -15.17 3.32
CA ILE A 96 -7.58 -14.73 1.92
C ILE A 96 -8.46 -15.61 1.04
N ILE A 97 -8.28 -16.94 1.10
CA ILE A 97 -8.95 -17.85 0.16
C ILE A 97 -10.48 -17.78 0.28
N PRO A 98 -11.11 -17.98 1.45
CA PRO A 98 -12.56 -17.93 1.55
C PRO A 98 -13.12 -16.53 1.30
N SER A 99 -12.45 -15.46 1.77
CA SER A 99 -12.90 -14.09 1.52
C SER A 99 -12.86 -13.75 0.02
N CYS A 100 -11.79 -14.12 -0.67
CA CYS A 100 -11.64 -13.89 -2.11
C CYS A 100 -12.67 -14.66 -2.93
N ILE A 101 -13.04 -15.89 -2.55
CA ILE A 101 -14.12 -16.64 -3.23
C ILE A 101 -15.45 -15.87 -3.15
N LEU A 102 -15.81 -15.39 -1.95
CA LEU A 102 -17.05 -14.63 -1.74
C LEU A 102 -17.03 -13.28 -2.48
N ILE A 103 -15.91 -12.57 -2.42
CA ILE A 103 -15.71 -11.28 -3.10
C ILE A 103 -15.76 -11.48 -4.62
N ALA A 104 -15.06 -12.48 -5.16
CA ALA A 104 -15.05 -12.77 -6.59
C ALA A 104 -16.46 -13.09 -7.10
N LEU A 105 -17.22 -13.93 -6.40
CA LEU A 105 -18.60 -14.24 -6.77
C LEU A 105 -19.46 -12.98 -6.88
N LEU A 106 -19.34 -12.07 -5.91
CA LEU A 106 -20.04 -10.79 -5.93
C LEU A 106 -19.57 -9.90 -7.09
N LEU A 107 -18.26 -9.63 -7.20
CA LEU A 107 -17.71 -8.67 -8.15
C LEU A 107 -17.89 -9.13 -9.60
N TYR A 108 -17.72 -10.42 -9.89
CA TYR A 108 -17.97 -10.95 -11.23
C TYR A 108 -19.46 -10.94 -11.58
N THR A 109 -20.35 -11.19 -10.63
CA THR A 109 -21.79 -11.03 -10.85
C THR A 109 -22.11 -9.58 -11.24
N LEU A 110 -21.64 -8.60 -10.46
CA LEU A 110 -21.83 -7.18 -10.75
C LEU A 110 -21.22 -6.78 -12.11
N PHE A 111 -20.10 -7.37 -12.49
CA PHE A 111 -19.42 -7.11 -13.76
C PHE A 111 -20.20 -7.66 -14.96
N VAL A 112 -20.73 -8.87 -14.87
CA VAL A 112 -21.59 -9.47 -15.91
C VAL A 112 -22.85 -8.62 -16.12
N PHE A 113 -23.42 -8.05 -15.05
CA PHE A 113 -24.54 -7.10 -15.15
C PHE A 113 -24.12 -5.68 -15.58
N GLY A 114 -22.83 -5.42 -15.83
CA GLY A 114 -22.34 -4.11 -16.27
C GLY A 114 -22.40 -3.02 -15.20
N LEU A 115 -22.57 -3.37 -13.92
CA LEU A 115 -22.65 -2.43 -12.80
C LEU A 115 -21.27 -1.95 -12.34
N VAL A 116 -20.23 -2.73 -12.62
CA VAL A 116 -18.83 -2.38 -12.35
C VAL A 116 -17.99 -2.62 -13.59
N SER A 117 -16.82 -1.98 -13.65
CA SER A 117 -15.86 -2.16 -14.73
C SER A 117 -14.43 -1.97 -14.23
N PRO A 118 -13.45 -2.70 -14.78
CA PRO A 118 -12.04 -2.55 -14.40
C PRO A 118 -11.57 -1.11 -14.53
N ARG A 119 -11.06 -0.55 -13.43
CA ARG A 119 -10.51 0.81 -13.41
C ARG A 119 -9.19 0.87 -14.17
N LYS A 120 -8.98 1.97 -14.89
CA LYS A 120 -7.69 2.32 -15.49
C LYS A 120 -6.91 3.22 -14.55
N ILE A 121 -5.67 2.85 -14.24
CA ILE A 121 -4.83 3.59 -13.31
C ILE A 121 -4.16 4.76 -14.04
N ASN A 122 -4.50 5.99 -13.63
CA ASN A 122 -3.76 7.18 -14.04
C ASN A 122 -2.55 7.42 -13.11
N ARG A 123 -1.37 6.97 -13.54
CA ARG A 123 -0.12 7.08 -12.78
C ARG A 123 0.23 8.52 -12.41
N ASN A 124 0.06 9.46 -13.35
CA ASN A 124 0.34 10.87 -13.11
C ASN A 124 -0.56 11.44 -12.00
N SER A 125 -1.84 11.10 -12.01
CA SER A 125 -2.78 11.51 -10.94
C SER A 125 -2.40 10.92 -9.59
N LYS A 126 -2.00 9.64 -9.55
CA LYS A 126 -1.58 8.97 -8.31
C LYS A 126 -0.31 9.60 -7.72
N VAL A 127 0.71 9.84 -8.55
CA VAL A 127 1.95 10.50 -8.10
C VAL A 127 1.66 11.90 -7.57
N LYS A 128 0.86 12.71 -8.27
CA LYS A 128 0.42 14.04 -7.79
C LYS A 128 -0.29 13.96 -6.44
N SER A 129 -1.18 12.99 -6.26
CA SER A 129 -1.88 12.77 -5.00
C SER A 129 -0.92 12.41 -3.86
N ARG A 130 0.05 11.53 -4.11
CA ARG A 130 1.05 11.12 -3.11
C ARG A 130 1.94 12.29 -2.70
N LEU A 131 2.39 13.11 -3.65
CA LEU A 131 3.13 14.35 -3.38
C LEU A 131 2.32 15.32 -2.51
N LYS A 132 1.01 15.45 -2.77
CA LYS A 132 0.12 16.29 -1.96
C LYS A 132 0.02 15.77 -0.52
N THR A 133 -0.13 14.46 -0.33
CA THR A 133 -0.17 13.83 1.01
C THR A 133 1.16 14.00 1.75
N ALA A 134 2.30 13.79 1.09
CA ALA A 134 3.62 13.99 1.68
C ALA A 134 3.81 15.44 2.17
N LYS A 135 3.46 16.42 1.34
CA LYS A 135 3.47 17.84 1.73
C LYS A 135 2.57 18.11 2.93
N ALA A 136 1.38 17.52 2.97
CA ALA A 136 0.45 17.70 4.10
C ALA A 136 1.02 17.15 5.42
N LYS A 137 1.64 15.95 5.39
CA LYS A 137 2.30 15.36 6.56
C LYS A 137 3.44 16.27 7.07
N LEU A 138 4.32 16.75 6.17
CA LEU A 138 5.41 17.68 6.53
C LEU A 138 4.90 19.00 7.12
N ASN A 139 3.84 19.57 6.54
CA ASN A 139 3.22 20.78 7.08
C ASN A 139 2.64 20.55 8.48
N GLY A 140 2.07 19.38 8.76
CA GLY A 140 1.60 19.00 10.08
C GLY A 140 2.73 18.97 11.10
N THR A 141 3.85 18.32 10.77
CA THR A 141 5.04 18.30 11.63
C THR A 141 5.59 19.71 11.87
N LEU A 142 5.66 20.55 10.84
CA LEU A 142 6.12 21.94 10.98
C LEU A 142 5.19 22.78 11.86
N HIS A 143 3.88 22.52 11.81
CA HIS A 143 2.90 23.20 12.65
C HIS A 143 3.08 22.81 14.12
N GLU A 144 3.21 21.52 14.41
CA GLU A 144 3.46 21.01 15.76
C GLU A 144 4.75 21.60 16.38
N LEU A 145 5.83 21.67 15.59
CA LEU A 145 7.10 22.28 16.02
C LEU A 145 6.99 23.78 16.34
N LYS A 146 6.00 24.49 15.77
CA LYS A 146 5.76 25.92 16.03
C LYS A 146 4.90 26.14 17.27
N GLU A 147 3.95 25.26 17.52
CA GLU A 147 2.98 25.40 18.61
C GLU A 147 3.49 24.83 19.94
N HIS A 148 4.37 23.83 19.88
CA HIS A 148 4.84 23.13 21.05
C HIS A 148 6.37 23.22 21.20
N PRO A 149 6.88 23.44 22.42
CA PRO A 149 8.31 23.36 22.69
C PRO A 149 8.75 21.88 22.62
N VAL A 150 9.13 21.43 21.43
CA VAL A 150 9.70 20.10 21.22
C VAL A 150 11.19 20.13 21.57
N LYS A 151 11.63 19.23 22.45
CA LYS A 151 13.06 19.06 22.74
C LYS A 151 13.70 18.40 21.51
N ILE A 152 14.48 19.18 20.76
CA ILE A 152 15.22 18.68 19.61
C ILE A 152 16.41 17.83 20.08
N ASP A 153 16.49 16.60 19.59
CA ASP A 153 17.61 15.69 19.79
C ASP A 153 18.25 15.28 18.45
N LEU A 154 19.32 14.48 18.53
CA LEU A 154 20.04 14.00 17.36
C LEU A 154 19.17 13.09 16.48
N GLU A 155 18.30 12.27 17.06
CA GLU A 155 17.43 11.35 16.32
C GLU A 155 16.42 12.13 15.45
N ILE A 156 15.81 13.19 15.99
CA ILE A 156 14.92 14.07 15.24
C ILE A 156 15.67 14.74 14.08
N LEU A 157 16.88 15.22 14.33
CA LEU A 157 17.71 15.85 13.29
C LEU A 157 18.08 14.84 12.19
N GLU A 158 18.47 13.62 12.55
CA GLU A 158 18.78 12.55 11.60
C GLU A 158 17.57 12.20 10.72
N LYS A 159 16.37 12.05 11.31
CA LYS A 159 15.14 11.78 10.55
C LYS A 159 14.76 12.94 9.63
N ALA A 160 14.94 14.18 10.07
CA ALA A 160 14.69 15.36 9.25
C ALA A 160 15.64 15.43 8.04
N LEU A 161 16.94 15.19 8.26
CA LEU A 161 17.94 15.15 7.19
C LEU A 161 17.69 14.01 6.19
N ALA A 162 17.37 12.81 6.68
CA ALA A 162 17.01 11.68 5.81
C ALA A 162 15.80 12.02 4.92
N THR A 163 14.79 12.69 5.50
CA THR A 163 13.59 13.13 4.77
C THR A 163 13.95 14.18 3.71
N GLN A 164 14.83 15.12 4.02
CA GLN A 164 15.32 16.13 3.07
C GLN A 164 16.04 15.47 1.88
N ILE A 165 16.97 14.54 2.15
CA ILE A 165 17.73 13.83 1.11
C ILE A 165 16.78 13.11 0.14
N ILE A 166 15.77 12.40 0.67
CA ILE A 166 14.78 11.70 -0.18
C ILE A 166 13.96 12.68 -1.01
N SER A 167 13.56 13.82 -0.41
CA SER A 167 12.84 14.89 -1.12
C SER A 167 13.67 15.45 -2.28
N ASP A 168 14.96 15.71 -2.06
CA ASP A 168 15.86 16.25 -3.09
C ASP A 168 16.08 15.24 -4.23
N LEU A 169 16.30 13.97 -3.90
CA LEU A 169 16.40 12.88 -4.90
C LEU A 169 15.12 12.75 -5.73
N LEU A 170 13.96 12.88 -5.10
CA LEU A 170 12.66 12.83 -5.78
C LEU A 170 12.51 14.01 -6.76
N VAL A 171 12.87 15.22 -6.34
CA VAL A 171 12.86 16.42 -7.20
C VAL A 171 13.81 16.25 -8.37
N ALA A 172 15.04 15.82 -8.13
CA ALA A 172 16.03 15.56 -9.18
C ALA A 172 15.52 14.51 -10.19
N ARG A 173 14.89 13.44 -9.71
CA ARG A 173 14.29 12.41 -10.57
C ARG A 173 13.18 12.98 -11.46
N ILE A 174 12.32 13.83 -10.91
CA ILE A 174 11.22 14.47 -11.66
C ILE A 174 11.79 15.47 -12.68
N LYS A 175 12.74 16.32 -12.29
CA LYS A 175 13.42 17.24 -13.22
C LYS A 175 14.07 16.49 -14.38
N GLY A 176 14.77 15.40 -14.09
CA GLY A 176 15.38 14.52 -15.10
C GLY A 176 14.35 13.94 -16.07
N MET A 177 13.17 13.52 -15.58
CA MET A 177 12.07 13.06 -16.45
C MET A 177 11.47 14.18 -17.31
N LEU A 178 11.56 15.43 -16.87
CA LEU A 178 11.12 16.62 -17.62
C LEU A 178 12.20 17.21 -18.52
N GLY A 179 13.43 16.67 -18.50
CA GLY A 179 14.57 17.21 -19.25
C GLY A 179 15.06 18.57 -18.72
N LEU A 180 14.71 18.94 -17.50
CA LEU A 180 15.18 20.16 -16.86
C LEU A 180 16.57 19.91 -16.26
N LYS A 181 17.55 20.74 -16.59
CA LYS A 181 18.86 20.74 -15.92
C LYS A 181 18.73 21.41 -14.55
N ASP A 182 19.51 20.94 -13.59
CA ASP A 182 19.60 21.52 -12.25
C ASP A 182 20.22 22.93 -12.26
#